data_AF-A0A521NS77-F1
#
_entry.id   AF-A0A521NS77-F1
#
_cell.length_a   1.000
_cell.length_b   1.000
_cell.length_c   1.000
_cell.angle_alpha   90.00
_cell.angle_beta   90.00
_cell.angle_gamma   90.00
#
_symmetry.space_group_name_H-M   'P 1'
#
loop_
_entity.id
_entity.type
_entity.pdbx_description
1 polymer ?
#
loop_
_entity_poly.entity_id
_entity_poly.type
_entity_poly.pdbx_seq_one_letter_code
_entity_poly.pdbx_strand_id
1 'polypeptide(L)'
;WIFFTDYQKYFSKKIGNVPLKKMSFADHFEFWSVKVYHAAVFIVIPIIAVGWVSWVVGFLIMSLFAGFVLSIVFQLAHTVEHTSFPVADADTHKMPDEFAAHQIKTTANFATKNKLVSWLVGGLNFQIEHHLFPKISHVHYPAISEIVRNVCREYQLQYIEYPTMRRAVVAHVRFLRQMGKYD
;
A
#
# COMPACT_ATOMS: atom_id res chain seq x y z
N TRP A 1 -1.53 -7.75 12.25
CA TRP A 1 -0.25 -7.05 12.46
C TRP A 1 0.01 -6.79 13.95
N ILE A 2 -0.86 -6.01 14.59
CA ILE A 2 -0.72 -5.55 15.99
C ILE A 2 -0.53 -6.66 17.04
N PHE A 3 -1.23 -7.79 16.90
CA PHE A 3 -1.27 -8.85 17.93
C PHE A 3 -0.18 -9.92 17.81
N PHE A 4 0.49 -10.04 16.66
CA PHE A 4 1.36 -11.20 16.42
C PHE A 4 2.65 -10.83 15.69
N THR A 5 2.55 -10.26 14.49
CA THR A 5 3.72 -10.08 13.61
C THR A 5 4.78 -9.18 14.23
N ASP A 6 4.39 -8.18 15.04
CA ASP A 6 5.35 -7.28 15.66
C ASP A 6 6.16 -7.96 16.77
N TYR A 7 5.50 -8.78 17.59
CA TYR A 7 6.18 -9.57 18.62
C TYR A 7 7.07 -10.63 17.98
N GLN A 8 6.59 -11.31 16.94
CA GLN A 8 7.39 -12.27 16.19
C GLN A 8 8.65 -11.60 15.64
N LYS A 9 8.55 -10.44 15.00
CA LYS A 9 9.71 -9.68 14.48
C LYS A 9 10.64 -9.22 15.59
N TYR A 10 10.10 -8.71 16.69
CA TYR A 10 10.88 -8.24 17.85
C TYR A 10 11.73 -9.37 18.46
N PHE A 11 11.12 -10.55 18.70
CA PHE A 11 11.83 -11.67 19.32
C PHE A 11 12.70 -12.46 18.34
N SER A 12 12.25 -12.66 17.10
CA SER A 12 13.05 -13.34 16.07
C SER A 12 14.21 -12.49 15.56
N LYS A 13 14.15 -11.16 15.75
CA LYS A 13 15.09 -10.16 15.22
C LYS A 13 15.22 -10.24 13.70
N LYS A 14 14.16 -10.66 12.99
CA LYS A 14 14.13 -10.83 11.54
C LYS A 14 12.79 -10.41 10.93
N ILE A 15 12.81 -9.97 9.67
CA ILE A 15 11.64 -9.81 8.81
C ILE A 15 11.82 -10.79 7.64
N GLY A 16 11.07 -11.90 7.65
CA GLY A 16 11.34 -13.01 6.74
C GLY A 16 12.78 -13.50 6.92
N ASN A 17 13.56 -13.49 5.85
CA ASN A 17 14.97 -13.90 5.86
C ASN A 17 15.95 -12.74 6.17
N VAL A 18 15.45 -11.51 6.31
CA VAL A 18 16.30 -10.33 6.50
C VAL A 18 16.48 -10.05 7.99
N PRO A 19 17.72 -9.99 8.52
CA PRO A 19 17.96 -9.62 9.91
C PRO A 19 17.59 -8.17 10.18
N LEU A 20 16.98 -7.92 11.34
CA LEU A 20 16.73 -6.58 11.81
C LEU A 20 18.03 -5.93 12.28
N LYS A 21 18.14 -4.62 12.04
CA LYS A 21 19.16 -3.80 12.69
C LYS A 21 19.05 -3.99 14.21
N LYS A 22 20.20 -4.10 14.89
CA LYS A 22 20.23 -4.20 16.35
C LYS A 22 19.54 -2.96 16.95
N MET A 23 18.49 -3.22 17.73
CA MET A 23 17.72 -2.18 18.38
C MET A 23 18.53 -1.54 19.51
N SER A 24 18.43 -0.22 19.60
CA SER A 24 18.93 0.54 20.74
C SER A 24 18.03 0.34 21.96
N PHE A 25 18.49 0.76 23.14
CA PHE A 25 17.63 0.80 24.34
C PHE A 25 16.40 1.69 24.12
N ALA A 26 16.58 2.83 23.44
CA ALA A 26 15.48 3.74 23.12
C ALA A 26 14.45 3.07 22.21
N ASP A 27 14.88 2.31 21.19
CA ASP A 27 13.98 1.61 20.27
C ASP A 27 13.14 0.56 21.02
N HIS A 28 13.76 -0.14 21.98
CA HIS A 28 13.03 -1.11 22.82
C HIS A 28 12.01 -0.43 23.72
N PHE A 29 12.39 0.68 24.36
CA PHE A 29 11.50 1.45 25.20
C PHE A 29 10.32 2.03 24.39
N GLU A 30 10.60 2.62 23.22
CA GLU A 30 9.58 3.14 22.30
C GLU A 30 8.62 2.03 21.87
N PHE A 31 9.16 0.88 21.43
CA PHE A 31 8.34 -0.26 21.00
C PHE A 31 7.34 -0.67 22.08
N TRP A 32 7.80 -0.93 23.31
CA TRP A 32 6.91 -1.38 24.39
C TRP A 32 5.97 -0.28 24.87
N SER A 33 6.42 0.97 24.91
CA SER A 33 5.57 2.12 25.28
C SER A 33 4.41 2.29 24.31
N VAL A 34 4.68 2.19 23.00
CA VAL A 34 3.64 2.24 21.96
C VAL A 34 2.68 1.05 22.07
N LYS A 35 3.16 -0.16 22.42
CA LYS A 35 2.30 -1.33 22.66
C LYS A 35 1.35 -1.14 23.84
N VAL A 36 1.88 -0.65 24.97
CA VAL A 36 1.07 -0.36 26.16
C VAL A 36 0.05 0.74 25.85
N TYR A 37 0.48 1.83 25.21
CA TYR A 37 -0.39 2.91 24.80
C TYR A 37 -1.52 2.43 23.87
N HIS A 38 -1.18 1.65 22.84
CA HIS A 38 -2.17 1.08 21.92
C HIS A 38 -3.17 0.18 22.64
N ALA A 39 -2.70 -0.73 23.51
CA ALA A 39 -3.57 -1.60 24.29
C ALA A 39 -4.50 -0.79 25.22
N ALA A 40 -3.99 0.24 25.87
CA ALA A 40 -4.79 1.11 26.72
C ALA A 40 -5.89 1.82 25.91
N VAL A 41 -5.54 2.48 24.81
CA VAL A 41 -6.45 3.34 24.04
C VAL A 41 -7.44 2.57 23.17
N PHE A 42 -7.02 1.48 22.52
CA PHE A 42 -7.88 0.77 21.56
C PHE A 42 -8.54 -0.49 22.12
N ILE A 43 -8.13 -0.95 23.31
CA ILE A 43 -8.64 -2.17 23.93
C ILE A 43 -9.23 -1.86 25.30
N VAL A 44 -8.38 -1.49 26.28
CA VAL A 44 -8.79 -1.40 27.68
C VAL A 44 -9.83 -0.30 27.93
N ILE A 45 -9.53 0.94 27.54
CA ILE A 45 -10.43 2.08 27.74
C ILE A 45 -11.79 1.85 27.05
N PRO A 46 -11.86 1.43 25.77
CA PRO A 46 -13.12 1.08 25.13
C PRO A 46 -13.90 -0.04 25.84
N ILE A 47 -13.23 -1.12 26.27
CA ILE A 47 -13.91 -2.20 27.01
C ILE A 47 -14.54 -1.67 28.30
N ILE A 48 -13.84 -0.81 29.03
CA ILE A 48 -14.37 -0.18 30.26
C ILE A 48 -15.56 0.73 29.93
N ALA A 49 -15.47 1.50 28.83
CA ALA A 49 -16.48 2.49 28.47
C ALA A 49 -17.77 1.87 27.90
N VAL A 50 -17.68 0.82 27.08
CA VAL A 50 -18.83 0.27 26.35
C VAL A 50 -19.13 -1.21 26.63
N GLY A 51 -18.30 -1.87 27.45
CA GLY A 51 -18.39 -3.29 27.75
C GLY A 51 -17.71 -4.19 26.71
N TRP A 52 -17.36 -5.41 27.13
CA TRP A 52 -16.63 -6.38 26.31
C TRP A 52 -17.32 -6.72 24.99
N VAL A 53 -18.62 -7.03 25.02
CA VAL A 53 -19.37 -7.46 23.83
C VAL A 53 -19.43 -6.33 22.78
N SER A 54 -19.78 -5.12 23.20
CA SER A 54 -19.84 -3.95 22.32
C SER A 54 -18.47 -3.63 21.73
N TRP A 55 -17.40 -3.74 22.55
CA TRP A 55 -16.03 -3.55 22.08
C TRP A 55 -15.66 -4.58 21.00
N VAL A 56 -15.89 -5.88 21.23
CA VAL A 56 -15.56 -6.93 20.25
C VAL A 56 -16.26 -6.64 18.92
N VAL A 57 -17.56 -6.35 18.95
CA VAL A 57 -18.35 -6.06 17.73
C VAL A 57 -17.81 -4.81 17.03
N GLY A 58 -17.61 -3.72 17.76
CA GLY A 58 -17.10 -2.46 17.20
C GLY A 58 -15.68 -2.61 16.64
N PHE A 59 -14.80 -3.32 17.35
CA PHE A 59 -13.43 -3.59 16.92
C PHE A 59 -13.39 -4.42 15.64
N LEU A 60 -14.23 -5.46 15.53
CA LEU A 60 -14.34 -6.27 14.32
C LEU A 60 -14.85 -5.45 13.13
N ILE A 61 -15.93 -4.69 13.30
CA ILE A 61 -16.48 -3.85 12.22
C ILE A 61 -15.44 -2.84 11.74
N MET A 62 -14.80 -2.13 12.68
CA MET A 62 -13.77 -1.14 12.36
C MET A 62 -12.58 -1.78 11.65
N SER A 63 -12.09 -2.93 12.14
CA SER A 63 -10.96 -3.63 11.54
C SER A 63 -11.26 -4.15 10.14
N LEU A 64 -12.45 -4.73 9.94
CA LEU A 64 -12.89 -5.22 8.63
C LEU A 64 -13.06 -4.08 7.64
N PHE A 65 -13.69 -2.98 8.07
CA PHE A 65 -13.89 -1.81 7.23
C PHE A 65 -12.56 -1.16 6.85
N ALA A 66 -11.69 -0.88 7.83
CA ALA A 66 -10.37 -0.31 7.58
C ALA A 66 -9.53 -1.23 6.69
N GLY A 67 -9.54 -2.55 6.94
CA GLY A 67 -8.84 -3.53 6.12
C GLY A 67 -9.37 -3.57 4.69
N PHE A 68 -10.69 -3.52 4.49
CA PHE A 68 -11.31 -3.47 3.18
C PHE A 68 -10.95 -2.19 2.42
N VAL A 69 -11.03 -1.02 3.07
CA VAL A 69 -10.65 0.27 2.47
C VAL A 69 -9.18 0.29 2.10
N LEU A 70 -8.30 -0.18 2.98
CA LEU A 70 -6.87 -0.25 2.69
C LEU A 70 -6.59 -1.22 1.54
N SER A 71 -7.21 -2.39 1.57
CA SER A 71 -7.08 -3.40 0.51
C SER A 71 -7.48 -2.83 -0.84
N ILE A 72 -8.67 -2.21 -0.95
CA ILE A 72 -9.15 -1.71 -2.24
C ILE A 72 -8.25 -0.59 -2.76
N VAL A 73 -7.84 0.37 -1.94
CA VAL A 73 -7.00 1.49 -2.40
C VAL A 73 -5.65 0.98 -2.94
N PHE A 74 -4.96 0.12 -2.20
CA PHE A 74 -3.64 -0.36 -2.60
C PHE A 74 -3.67 -1.39 -3.74
N GLN A 75 -4.68 -2.25 -3.78
CA GLN A 75 -4.83 -3.25 -4.85
C GLN A 75 -5.11 -2.61 -6.20
N LEU A 76 -5.93 -1.56 -6.25
CA LEU A 76 -6.22 -0.84 -7.49
C LEU A 76 -5.00 -0.12 -8.06
N ALA A 77 -4.01 0.15 -7.21
CA ALA A 77 -2.80 0.87 -7.56
C ALA A 77 -1.63 -0.05 -7.98
N HIS A 78 -1.71 -1.37 -7.76
CA HIS A 78 -0.61 -2.30 -8.02
C HIS A 78 -1.05 -3.61 -8.70
N THR A 79 -2.20 -4.16 -8.32
CA THR A 79 -2.65 -5.50 -8.76
C THR A 79 -3.77 -5.40 -9.79
N VAL A 80 -3.52 -4.79 -10.93
CA VAL A 80 -4.51 -4.56 -12.00
C VAL A 80 -3.97 -5.07 -13.33
N GLU A 81 -4.82 -5.13 -14.36
CA GLU A 81 -4.35 -5.46 -15.70
C GLU A 81 -3.20 -4.52 -16.11
N HIS A 82 -2.25 -5.06 -16.87
CA HIS A 82 -1.07 -4.38 -17.43
C HIS A 82 0.06 -4.01 -16.46
N THR A 83 -0.13 -4.07 -15.13
CA THR A 83 1.03 -3.95 -14.24
C THR A 83 1.91 -5.20 -14.37
N SER A 84 3.22 -5.02 -14.29
CA SER A 84 4.20 -6.10 -14.39
C SER A 84 5.15 -6.07 -13.22
N PHE A 85 5.43 -7.23 -12.64
CA PHE A 85 6.34 -7.39 -11.50
C PHE A 85 7.57 -8.17 -11.94
N PRO A 86 8.56 -7.51 -12.58
CA PRO A 86 9.78 -8.19 -13.00
C PRO A 86 10.50 -8.78 -11.79
N VAL A 87 11.06 -9.96 -11.97
CA VAL A 87 11.88 -10.63 -10.96
C VAL A 87 13.34 -10.22 -11.15
N ALA A 88 14.09 -10.09 -10.06
CA ALA A 88 15.52 -9.84 -10.13
C ALA A 88 16.22 -11.01 -10.84
N ASP A 89 17.24 -10.68 -11.63
CA ASP A 89 18.10 -11.67 -12.26
C ASP A 89 18.81 -12.51 -11.19
N ALA A 90 18.82 -13.83 -11.37
CA ALA A 90 19.26 -14.78 -10.36
C ALA A 90 20.76 -14.70 -10.09
N ASP A 91 21.56 -14.40 -11.12
CA ASP A 91 23.02 -14.39 -11.04
C ASP A 91 23.56 -13.03 -10.57
N THR A 92 22.97 -11.94 -11.09
CA THR A 92 23.43 -10.58 -10.80
C THR A 92 22.72 -9.91 -9.63
N HIS A 93 21.60 -10.47 -9.17
CA HIS A 93 20.73 -9.91 -8.15
C HIS A 93 20.24 -8.48 -8.48
N LYS A 94 20.15 -8.14 -9.76
CA LYS A 94 19.70 -6.82 -10.24
C LYS A 94 18.32 -6.89 -10.86
N MET A 95 17.57 -5.81 -10.73
CA MET A 95 16.32 -5.62 -11.48
C MET A 95 16.64 -5.30 -12.93
N PRO A 96 15.82 -5.76 -13.90
CA PRO A 96 16.03 -5.49 -15.31
C PRO A 96 15.74 -4.02 -15.66
N ASP A 97 14.85 -3.38 -14.91
CA ASP A 97 14.44 -1.99 -15.13
C ASP A 97 15.23 -1.02 -14.24
N GLU A 98 15.49 0.17 -14.77
CA GLU A 98 15.89 1.30 -13.95
C GLU A 98 14.73 1.75 -13.04
N PHE A 99 15.04 2.48 -11.98
CA PHE A 99 14.09 2.82 -10.91
C PHE A 99 12.76 3.42 -11.41
N ALA A 100 12.78 4.44 -12.26
CA ALA A 100 11.58 5.15 -12.70
C ALA A 100 10.68 4.27 -13.59
N ALA A 101 11.26 3.60 -14.59
CA ALA A 101 10.58 2.62 -15.43
C ALA A 101 9.98 1.50 -14.58
N HIS A 102 10.69 1.03 -13.55
CA HIS A 102 10.17 0.04 -12.62
C HIS A 102 8.94 0.55 -11.88
N GLN A 103 8.97 1.78 -11.34
CA GLN A 103 7.80 2.37 -10.67
C GLN A 103 6.61 2.51 -11.63
N ILE A 104 6.83 2.96 -12.87
CA ILE A 104 5.78 3.13 -13.88
C ILE A 104 5.15 1.77 -14.25
N LYS A 105 5.97 0.71 -14.40
CA LYS A 105 5.50 -0.62 -14.79
C LYS A 105 4.76 -1.38 -13.69
N THR A 106 5.13 -1.14 -12.43
CA THR A 106 4.60 -1.88 -11.27
C THR A 106 3.41 -1.20 -10.61
N THR A 107 3.05 0.01 -11.06
CA THR A 107 1.99 0.82 -10.44
C THR A 107 1.01 1.32 -11.48
N ALA A 108 -0.19 1.67 -11.02
CA ALA A 108 -1.27 2.17 -11.84
C ALA A 108 -1.99 3.32 -11.14
N ASN A 109 -2.46 4.27 -11.94
CA ASN A 109 -3.32 5.34 -11.49
C ASN A 109 -4.80 4.99 -11.70
N PHE A 110 -5.68 5.60 -10.93
CA PHE A 110 -7.12 5.43 -11.10
C PHE A 110 -7.90 6.70 -10.75
N ALA A 111 -9.00 6.96 -11.45
CA ALA A 111 -9.93 8.05 -11.14
C ALA A 111 -9.25 9.42 -10.88
N THR A 112 -8.13 9.72 -11.52
CA THR A 112 -7.27 10.91 -11.30
C THR A 112 -8.05 12.23 -11.42
N LYS A 113 -9.06 12.26 -12.29
CA LYS A 113 -9.92 13.42 -12.53
C LYS A 113 -11.07 13.55 -11.52
N ASN A 114 -11.28 12.57 -10.64
CA ASN A 114 -12.33 12.61 -9.64
C ASN A 114 -11.79 13.19 -8.31
N LYS A 115 -12.06 14.47 -8.08
CA LYS A 115 -11.60 15.20 -6.88
C LYS A 115 -12.07 14.57 -5.58
N LEU A 116 -13.27 13.98 -5.53
CA LEU A 116 -13.77 13.32 -4.34
C LEU A 116 -12.95 12.07 -4.01
N VAL A 117 -12.65 11.25 -5.02
CA VAL A 117 -11.78 10.07 -4.85
C VAL A 117 -10.39 10.51 -4.42
N SER A 118 -9.80 11.50 -5.10
CA SER A 118 -8.46 12.00 -4.77
C SER A 118 -8.38 12.51 -3.33
N TRP A 119 -9.42 13.18 -2.83
CA TRP A 119 -9.50 13.64 -1.44
C TRP A 119 -9.64 12.47 -0.47
N LEU A 120 -10.57 11.53 -0.72
CA LEU A 120 -10.82 10.38 0.17
C LEU A 120 -9.60 9.47 0.33
N VAL A 121 -8.81 9.29 -0.73
CA VAL A 121 -7.63 8.42 -0.72
C VAL A 121 -6.33 9.18 -0.49
N GLY A 122 -6.38 10.48 -0.17
CA GLY A 122 -5.20 11.30 0.10
C GLY A 122 -4.21 11.37 -1.06
N GLY A 123 -4.70 11.31 -2.31
CA GLY A 123 -3.88 11.33 -3.53
C GLY A 123 -3.24 10.00 -3.93
N LEU A 124 -3.47 8.89 -3.21
CA LEU A 124 -2.96 7.55 -3.56
C LEU A 124 -3.49 6.99 -4.89
N ASN A 125 -4.44 7.68 -5.50
CA ASN A 125 -4.95 7.36 -6.82
C ASN A 125 -4.02 7.86 -7.96
N PHE A 126 -2.96 8.59 -7.60
CA PHE A 126 -1.79 8.96 -8.39
C PHE A 126 -0.56 8.16 -7.90
N GLN A 127 -0.66 6.84 -7.89
CA GLN A 127 0.39 5.96 -7.35
C GLN A 127 1.70 6.05 -8.13
N ILE A 128 1.64 6.24 -9.45
CA ILE A 128 2.83 6.42 -10.29
C ILE A 128 3.63 7.63 -9.79
N GLU A 129 2.98 8.78 -9.62
CA GLU A 129 3.63 10.01 -9.16
C GLU A 129 4.06 9.93 -7.70
N HIS A 130 3.29 9.23 -6.86
CA HIS A 130 3.65 8.99 -5.46
C HIS A 130 4.99 8.26 -5.32
N HIS A 131 5.22 7.21 -6.12
CA HIS A 131 6.48 6.47 -6.07
C HIS A 131 7.64 7.16 -6.78
N LEU A 132 7.38 7.88 -7.87
CA LEU A 132 8.41 8.66 -8.57
C LEU A 132 8.86 9.88 -7.73
N PHE A 133 7.94 10.52 -7.02
CA PHE A 133 8.18 11.76 -6.30
C PHE A 133 7.66 11.73 -4.85
N PRO A 134 8.18 10.82 -3.99
CA PRO A 134 7.65 10.58 -2.65
C PRO A 134 7.80 11.78 -1.69
N LYS A 135 8.61 12.77 -2.06
CA LYS A 135 8.83 14.01 -1.30
C LYS A 135 7.95 15.17 -1.74
N ILE A 136 7.16 15.01 -2.80
CA ILE A 136 6.27 16.06 -3.32
C ILE A 136 4.86 15.84 -2.77
N SER A 137 4.23 16.93 -2.33
CA SER A 137 2.85 16.90 -1.86
C SER A 137 1.88 16.47 -2.97
N HIS A 138 0.91 15.64 -2.60
CA HIS A 138 -0.07 15.07 -3.53
C HIS A 138 -0.93 16.10 -4.26
N VAL A 139 -1.02 17.33 -3.74
CA VAL A 139 -1.72 18.45 -4.41
C VAL A 139 -1.12 18.78 -5.78
N HIS A 140 0.16 18.43 -6.00
CA HIS A 140 0.86 18.65 -7.26
C HIS A 140 0.76 17.47 -8.23
N TYR A 141 0.31 16.30 -7.77
CA TYR A 141 0.26 15.09 -8.61
C TYR A 141 -0.58 15.25 -9.88
N PRO A 142 -1.72 15.98 -9.91
CA PRO A 142 -2.44 16.21 -11.17
C PRO A 142 -1.58 16.90 -12.24
N ALA A 143 -0.79 17.91 -11.87
CA ALA A 143 0.09 18.60 -12.82
C ALA A 143 1.28 17.71 -13.23
N ILE A 144 1.87 17.01 -12.26
CA ILE A 144 3.00 16.10 -12.49
C ILE A 144 2.58 14.93 -13.38
N SER A 145 1.37 14.40 -13.22
CA SER A 145 0.87 13.28 -14.02
C SER A 145 0.83 13.58 -15.52
N GLU A 146 0.57 14.82 -15.91
CA GLU A 146 0.60 15.23 -17.32
C GLU A 146 2.04 15.22 -17.86
N ILE A 147 3.01 15.67 -17.05
CA ILE A 147 4.43 15.64 -17.37
C ILE A 147 4.90 14.19 -17.50
N VAL A 148 4.62 13.35 -16.51
CA VAL A 148 5.00 11.93 -16.51
C VAL A 148 4.38 11.21 -17.69
N ARG A 149 3.12 11.47 -18.03
CA ARG A 149 2.45 10.87 -19.19
C ARG A 149 3.10 11.28 -20.52
N ASN A 150 3.66 12.49 -20.63
CA ASN A 150 4.41 12.92 -21.81
C ASN A 150 5.77 12.21 -21.89
N VAL A 151 6.49 12.12 -20.77
CA VAL A 151 7.77 11.40 -20.70
C VAL A 151 7.57 9.91 -21.00
N CYS A 152 6.53 9.27 -20.47
CA CYS A 152 6.22 7.88 -20.79
C CYS A 152 6.03 7.66 -22.30
N ARG A 153 5.41 8.62 -23.01
CA ARG A 153 5.26 8.56 -24.47
C ARG A 153 6.60 8.69 -25.19
N GLU A 154 7.48 9.57 -24.73
CA GLU A 154 8.84 9.76 -25.28
C GLU A 154 9.70 8.49 -25.14
N TYR A 155 9.66 7.87 -23.96
CA TYR A 155 10.45 6.67 -23.65
C TYR A 155 9.71 5.35 -23.95
N GLN A 156 8.57 5.40 -24.64
CA GLN A 156 7.76 4.24 -24.99
C GLN A 156 7.37 3.35 -23.79
N LEU A 157 7.17 3.97 -22.62
CA LEU A 157 6.67 3.32 -21.41
C LEU A 157 5.14 3.39 -21.35
N GLN A 158 4.51 2.31 -20.92
CA GLN A 158 3.05 2.28 -20.74
C GLN A 158 2.67 3.02 -19.44
N TYR A 159 2.01 4.17 -19.58
CA TYR A 159 1.40 4.88 -18.46
C TYR A 159 0.02 4.28 -18.14
N ILE A 160 -0.09 3.52 -17.05
CA ILE A 160 -1.32 2.78 -16.70
C ILE A 160 -2.24 3.68 -15.88
N GLU A 161 -3.40 4.03 -16.45
CA GLU A 161 -4.40 4.85 -15.79
C GLU A 161 -5.83 4.39 -16.10
N TYR A 162 -6.61 4.11 -15.06
CA TYR A 162 -8.02 3.77 -15.18
C TYR A 162 -8.90 5.01 -14.96
N PRO A 163 -9.75 5.42 -15.93
CA PRO A 163 -10.51 6.67 -15.83
C PRO A 163 -11.46 6.75 -14.63
N THR A 164 -11.91 5.61 -14.09
CA THR A 164 -12.81 5.54 -12.94
C THR A 164 -12.39 4.43 -11.99
N MET A 165 -12.75 4.57 -10.70
CA MET A 165 -12.51 3.56 -9.68
C MET A 165 -13.19 2.24 -10.05
N ARG A 166 -14.41 2.27 -10.58
CA ARG A 166 -15.11 1.08 -11.08
C ARG A 166 -14.30 0.33 -12.16
N ARG A 167 -13.67 1.04 -13.10
CA ARG A 167 -12.84 0.41 -14.13
C ARG A 167 -11.60 -0.24 -13.53
N ALA A 168 -10.96 0.42 -12.57
CA ALA A 168 -9.83 -0.16 -11.84
C ALA A 168 -10.26 -1.43 -11.08
N VAL A 169 -11.42 -1.44 -10.41
CA VAL A 169 -11.95 -2.64 -9.73
C VAL A 169 -12.20 -3.78 -10.70
N VAL A 170 -12.79 -3.49 -11.85
CA VAL A 170 -13.01 -4.52 -12.89
C VAL A 170 -11.67 -5.07 -13.38
N ALA A 171 -10.68 -4.21 -13.61
CA ALA A 171 -9.34 -4.64 -14.01
C ALA A 171 -8.66 -5.50 -12.93
N HIS A 172 -8.75 -5.11 -11.66
CA HIS A 172 -8.26 -5.91 -10.54
C HIS A 172 -8.91 -7.30 -10.51
N VAL A 173 -10.23 -7.39 -10.61
CA VAL A 173 -10.95 -8.67 -10.61
C VAL A 173 -10.57 -9.53 -11.81
N ARG A 174 -10.37 -8.95 -12.99
CA ARG A 174 -9.89 -9.68 -14.18
C ARG A 174 -8.48 -10.18 -14.00
N PHE A 175 -7.58 -9.35 -13.47
CA PHE A 175 -6.21 -9.73 -13.16
C PHE A 175 -6.16 -10.90 -12.16
N LEU A 176 -6.95 -10.85 -11.07
CA LEU A 176 -7.07 -11.96 -10.14
C LEU A 176 -7.60 -13.24 -10.82
N ARG A 177 -8.60 -13.13 -11.69
CA ARG A 177 -9.10 -14.27 -12.47
C ARG A 177 -8.05 -14.83 -13.42
N GLN A 178 -7.22 -13.98 -14.01
CA GLN A 178 -6.12 -14.42 -14.86
C GLN A 178 -5.06 -15.16 -14.06
N MET A 179 -4.62 -14.62 -12.91
CA MET A 179 -3.66 -15.29 -12.03
C MET A 179 -4.20 -16.59 -11.42
N GLY A 180 -5.51 -16.68 -11.22
CA GLY A 180 -6.17 -17.89 -10.70
C GLY A 180 -6.43 -18.97 -11.76
N LYS A 181 -6.20 -18.68 -13.05
CA LYS A 181 -6.16 -19.72 -14.08
C LYS A 181 -4.78 -20.35 -14.02
N TYR A 182 -4.75 -21.66 -13.79
CA TYR A 182 -3.56 -22.45 -14.01
C TYR A 182 -3.25 -22.44 -15.51
N ASP A 183 -2.00 -22.16 -15.88
CA ASP A 183 -1.40 -22.72 -17.08
C ASP A 183 -1.07 -24.20 -16.81
#